data_AF-A0A852WS55-F1
#
_entry.id   AF-A0A852WS55-F1
#
_cell.length_a   1.000
_cell.length_b   1.000
_cell.length_c   1.000
_cell.angle_alpha   90.00
_cell.angle_beta   90.00
_cell.angle_gamma   90.00
#
_symmetry.space_group_name_H-M   'P 1'
#
loop_
_entity.id
_entity.type
_entity.pdbx_description
1 polymer ?
#
loop_
_entity_poly.entity_id
_entity_poly.type
_entity_poly.pdbx_seq_one_letter_code
_entity_poly.pdbx_strand_id
1 'polypeptide(L)'
;MTDQTDTSSGWLGIAVVWAIALIGSIVIVTLAYSGTAAWFGDASRLGVYGALGIVLAASVIGALIVQLATRRPEGFVLRVSWSITGAAAIVAIAGLVVAPIATA
;
A
#
# COMPACT_ATOMS: atom_id res chain seq x y z
N MET A 1 8.64 -21.70 27.65
CA MET A 1 8.92 -20.31 27.22
C MET A 1 9.03 -20.30 25.69
N THR A 2 7.90 -20.23 24.98
CA THR A 2 7.84 -20.30 23.51
C THR A 2 6.66 -19.48 22.95
N ASP A 3 6.28 -18.40 23.64
CA ASP A 3 5.10 -17.58 23.25
C ASP A 3 5.49 -16.33 22.42
N GLN A 4 6.76 -15.91 22.49
CA GLN A 4 7.22 -14.68 21.82
C GLN A 4 7.42 -14.83 20.30
N THR A 5 7.69 -16.03 19.80
CA THR A 5 7.97 -16.27 18.37
C THR A 5 6.70 -16.28 17.50
N ASP A 6 5.55 -16.64 18.04
CA ASP A 6 4.30 -16.71 17.27
C ASP A 6 3.66 -15.33 17.02
N THR A 7 3.91 -14.37 17.90
CA THR A 7 3.41 -12.99 17.73
C THR A 7 4.24 -12.20 16.72
N SER A 8 5.57 -12.39 16.70
CA SER A 8 6.47 -11.63 15.83
C SER A 8 6.31 -11.96 14.34
N SER A 9 6.10 -13.24 14.00
CA SER A 9 5.89 -13.71 12.61
C SER A 9 4.64 -13.08 11.97
N GLY A 10 3.56 -12.96 12.74
CA GLY A 10 2.31 -12.33 12.29
C GLY A 10 2.43 -10.84 11.99
N TRP A 11 3.18 -10.13 12.83
CA TRP A 11 3.42 -8.69 12.70
C TRP A 11 4.41 -8.37 11.58
N LEU A 12 5.35 -9.29 11.30
CA LEU A 12 6.30 -9.18 10.20
C LEU A 12 5.58 -9.12 8.84
N GLY A 13 4.54 -9.92 8.64
CA GLY A 13 3.71 -9.87 7.43
C GLY A 13 3.02 -8.52 7.23
N ILE A 14 2.54 -7.89 8.31
CA ILE A 14 1.92 -6.57 8.27
C ILE A 14 2.97 -5.50 7.91
N ALA A 15 4.13 -5.55 8.55
CA ALA A 15 5.23 -4.62 8.30
C ALA A 15 5.72 -4.67 6.84
N VAL A 16 5.78 -5.86 6.25
CA VAL A 16 6.16 -6.03 4.83
C VAL A 16 5.16 -5.38 3.89
N VAL A 17 3.84 -5.56 4.12
CA VAL A 17 2.80 -4.92 3.30
C VAL A 17 2.89 -3.40 3.41
N TRP A 18 3.11 -2.87 4.62
CA TRP A 18 3.28 -1.44 4.83
C TRP A 18 4.51 -0.91 4.12
N ALA A 19 5.64 -1.63 4.17
CA ALA A 19 6.86 -1.25 3.45
C ALA A 19 6.62 -1.19 1.93
N ILE A 20 5.92 -2.18 1.36
CA ILE A 20 5.59 -2.19 -0.07
C ILE A 20 4.69 -1.00 -0.44
N ALA A 21 3.65 -0.73 0.34
CA ALA A 21 2.73 0.38 0.10
C ALA A 21 3.45 1.74 0.21
N LEU A 22 4.37 1.87 1.18
CA LEU A 22 5.18 3.06 1.38
C LEU A 22 6.13 3.29 0.20
N ILE A 23 6.88 2.26 -0.21
CA ILE A 23 7.80 2.34 -1.34
C ILE A 23 7.04 2.68 -2.63
N GLY A 24 5.92 2.00 -2.91
CA GLY A 24 5.10 2.30 -4.07
C GLY A 24 4.57 3.73 -4.07
N SER A 25 4.10 4.23 -2.92
CA SER A 25 3.62 5.61 -2.81
C SER A 25 4.73 6.63 -3.01
N ILE A 26 5.91 6.41 -2.43
CA ILE A 26 7.08 7.29 -2.60
C ILE A 26 7.47 7.38 -4.08
N VAL A 27 7.50 6.25 -4.79
CA VAL A 27 7.81 6.22 -6.23
C VAL A 27 6.81 7.07 -7.01
N ILE A 28 5.51 6.89 -6.79
CA ILE A 28 4.47 7.67 -7.50
C ILE A 28 4.57 9.17 -7.19
N VAL A 29 4.72 9.54 -5.92
CA VAL A 29 4.89 10.95 -5.50
C VAL A 29 6.13 11.56 -6.18
N THR A 30 7.25 10.84 -6.18
CA THR A 30 8.50 11.31 -6.78
C THR A 30 8.35 11.51 -8.29
N LEU A 31 7.72 10.57 -9.01
CA LEU A 31 7.47 10.72 -10.44
C LEU A 31 6.50 11.88 -10.76
N ALA A 32 5.47 12.09 -9.91
CA ALA A 32 4.54 13.20 -10.05
C ALA A 32 5.25 14.56 -9.92
N TYR A 33 6.12 14.71 -8.91
CA TYR A 33 6.94 15.91 -8.76
C TYR A 33 8.02 16.05 -9.84
N SER A 34 8.45 14.96 -10.46
CA SER A 34 9.43 14.97 -11.57
C SER A 34 8.81 15.39 -12.92
N GLY A 35 7.50 15.69 -12.96
CA GLY A 35 6.80 16.14 -14.16
C GLY A 35 6.25 15.01 -15.04
N THR A 36 6.12 13.79 -14.51
CA THR A 36 5.45 12.70 -15.24
C THR A 36 3.96 13.05 -15.38
N ALA A 37 3.50 13.24 -16.61
CA ALA A 37 2.12 13.62 -16.90
C ALA A 37 1.27 12.48 -17.49
N ALA A 38 1.89 11.38 -17.93
CA ALA A 38 1.21 10.24 -18.51
C ALA A 38 1.21 9.06 -17.53
N TRP A 39 0.01 8.62 -17.14
CA TRP A 39 -0.22 7.63 -16.09
C TRP A 39 -1.16 6.54 -16.60
N PHE A 40 -0.62 5.37 -16.95
CA PHE A 40 -1.38 4.16 -17.32
C PHE A 40 -2.58 4.42 -18.26
N GLY A 41 -2.32 5.13 -19.38
CA GLY A 41 -3.35 5.44 -20.38
C GLY A 41 -4.14 6.72 -20.13
N ASP A 42 -3.90 7.41 -19.01
CA ASP A 42 -4.47 8.72 -18.68
C ASP A 42 -3.38 9.80 -18.67
N ALA A 43 -3.50 10.79 -19.56
CA ALA A 43 -2.61 11.94 -19.64
C ALA A 43 -3.15 13.18 -18.89
N SER A 44 -4.29 13.04 -18.21
CA SER A 44 -4.85 14.09 -17.38
C SER A 44 -4.06 14.23 -16.07
N ARG A 45 -4.12 15.44 -15.46
CA ARG A 45 -3.52 15.70 -14.13
C ARG A 45 -4.09 14.77 -13.03
N LEU A 46 -5.27 14.20 -13.24
CA LEU A 46 -5.92 13.27 -12.32
C LEU A 46 -5.39 11.83 -12.44
N GLY A 47 -4.64 11.51 -13.51
CA GLY A 47 -4.09 10.17 -13.75
C GLY A 47 -3.18 9.65 -12.61
N VAL A 48 -2.58 10.56 -11.83
CA VAL A 48 -1.80 10.19 -10.63
C VAL A 48 -2.63 9.44 -9.60
N TYR A 49 -3.91 9.78 -9.43
CA TYR A 49 -4.80 9.06 -8.50
C TYR A 49 -5.06 7.63 -8.97
N GLY A 50 -5.13 7.41 -10.28
CA GLY A 50 -5.19 6.06 -10.86
C GLY A 50 -3.94 5.25 -10.54
N ALA A 51 -2.75 5.84 -10.65
CA ALA A 51 -1.49 5.19 -10.31
C ALA A 51 -1.37 4.86 -8.81
N LEU A 52 -1.81 5.77 -7.93
CA LEU A 52 -1.91 5.50 -6.49
C LEU A 52 -2.91 4.38 -6.18
N GLY A 53 -4.03 4.32 -6.90
CA GLY A 53 -5.00 3.22 -6.82
C GLY A 53 -4.40 1.87 -7.20
N ILE A 54 -3.54 1.82 -8.22
CA ILE A 54 -2.81 0.60 -8.62
C ILE A 54 -1.84 0.17 -7.51
N VAL A 55 -1.12 1.11 -6.89
CA VAL A 55 -0.23 0.80 -5.75
C VAL A 55 -1.01 0.22 -4.57
N LEU A 56 -2.19 0.77 -4.27
CA LEU A 56 -3.08 0.22 -3.25
C LEU A 56 -3.53 -1.19 -3.60
N ALA A 57 -4.01 -1.40 -4.84
CA ALA A 57 -4.46 -2.71 -5.31
C ALA A 57 -3.34 -3.75 -5.25
N ALA A 58 -2.13 -3.40 -5.69
CA ALA A 58 -0.96 -4.27 -5.62
C ALA A 58 -0.59 -4.62 -4.17
N SER A 59 -0.68 -3.66 -3.25
CA SER A 59 -0.42 -3.88 -1.82
C SER A 59 -1.46 -4.81 -1.18
N VAL A 60 -2.73 -4.65 -1.54
CA VAL A 60 -3.82 -5.56 -1.11
C VAL A 60 -3.58 -6.97 -1.63
N ILE A 61 -3.25 -7.12 -2.92
CA ILE A 61 -2.92 -8.42 -3.51
C ILE A 61 -1.72 -9.05 -2.79
N GLY A 62 -0.66 -8.28 -2.54
CA GLY A 62 0.50 -8.74 -1.77
C GLY A 62 0.12 -9.23 -0.37
N ALA A 63 -0.74 -8.47 0.34
CA ALA A 63 -1.25 -8.86 1.65
C ALA A 63 -2.07 -10.15 1.60
N LEU A 64 -2.88 -10.35 0.57
CA LEU A 64 -3.65 -11.58 0.38
C LEU A 64 -2.74 -12.76 0.06
N ILE A 65 -1.74 -12.60 -0.82
CA ILE A 65 -0.77 -13.65 -1.18
C ILE A 65 0.01 -14.10 0.06
N VAL A 66 0.56 -13.17 0.83
CA VAL A 66 1.33 -13.48 2.05
C VAL A 66 0.48 -14.30 3.01
N GLN A 67 -0.78 -13.92 3.19
CA GLN A 67 -1.67 -14.59 4.13
C GLN A 67 -2.18 -15.93 3.62
N LEU A 68 -2.39 -16.09 2.31
CA LEU A 68 -2.67 -17.39 1.68
C LEU A 68 -1.50 -18.37 1.88
N ALA A 69 -0.27 -17.85 1.77
CA ALA A 69 0.95 -18.63 1.97
C ALA A 69 1.15 -19.05 3.43
N THR A 70 0.67 -18.26 4.40
CA THR A 70 0.84 -18.57 5.84
C THR A 70 -0.15 -19.63 6.36
N ARG A 71 -1.26 -19.92 5.64
CA ARG A 71 -2.24 -21.00 5.95
C ARG A 71 -2.68 -21.11 7.43
N ARG A 72 -2.61 -20.04 8.24
CA ARG A 72 -3.07 -20.04 9.65
C ARG A 72 -4.38 -19.26 9.76
N PRO A 73 -5.51 -19.92 10.14
CA PRO A 73 -6.83 -19.28 10.18
C PRO A 73 -7.03 -18.38 11.41
N GLU A 74 -6.18 -18.52 12.43
CA GLU A 74 -6.34 -17.83 13.72
C GLU A 74 -5.95 -16.36 13.61
N GLY A 75 -6.92 -15.46 13.81
CA GLY A 75 -6.70 -14.01 13.76
C GLY A 75 -6.45 -13.43 12.37
N PHE A 76 -6.70 -14.21 11.31
CA PHE A 76 -6.52 -13.82 9.91
C PHE A 76 -7.23 -12.50 9.59
N VAL A 77 -8.55 -12.42 9.81
CA VAL A 77 -9.36 -11.25 9.43
C VAL A 77 -8.85 -9.97 10.09
N LEU A 78 -8.49 -10.04 11.38
CA LEU A 78 -8.01 -8.88 12.13
C LEU A 78 -6.65 -8.38 11.62
N ARG A 79 -5.75 -9.30 11.26
CA ARG A 79 -4.45 -8.97 10.66
C ARG A 79 -4.58 -8.46 9.23
N VAL A 80 -5.44 -9.07 8.40
CA VAL A 80 -5.77 -8.56 7.05
C VAL A 80 -6.29 -7.13 7.15
N SER A 81 -7.33 -6.91 7.98
CA SER A 81 -7.98 -5.61 8.12
C SER A 81 -6.98 -4.55 8.54
N TRP A 82 -6.12 -4.84 9.53
CA TRP A 82 -5.11 -3.89 9.97
C TRP A 82 -4.05 -3.59 8.89
N SER A 83 -3.66 -4.61 8.12
CA SER A 83 -2.72 -4.45 7.02
C SER A 83 -3.30 -3.57 5.89
N ILE A 84 -4.57 -3.81 5.53
CA ILE A 84 -5.29 -3.03 4.51
C ILE A 84 -5.53 -1.59 5.00
N THR A 85 -5.96 -1.41 6.25
CA THR A 85 -6.17 -0.08 6.82
C THR A 85 -4.89 0.75 6.83
N GLY A 86 -3.75 0.15 7.20
CA GLY A 86 -2.46 0.83 7.14
C GLY A 86 -2.04 1.21 5.72
N ALA A 87 -2.20 0.30 4.75
CA ALA A 87 -1.92 0.59 3.34
C ALA A 87 -2.84 1.70 2.80
N ALA A 88 -4.12 1.66 3.13
CA ALA A 88 -5.08 2.70 2.76
C ALA A 88 -4.72 4.06 3.37
N ALA A 89 -4.29 4.09 4.63
CA ALA A 89 -3.84 5.33 5.27
C ALA A 89 -2.61 5.92 4.59
N ILE A 90 -1.61 5.10 4.25
CA ILE A 90 -0.40 5.54 3.52
C ILE A 90 -0.79 6.14 2.16
N VAL A 91 -1.65 5.47 1.41
CA VAL A 91 -2.10 5.93 0.09
C VAL A 91 -2.95 7.20 0.20
N ALA A 92 -3.79 7.33 1.24
CA ALA A 92 -4.56 8.54 1.49
C ALA A 92 -3.64 9.74 1.78
N ILE A 93 -2.60 9.55 2.59
CA ILE A 93 -1.58 10.59 2.85
C ILE A 93 -0.87 10.96 1.55
N ALA A 94 -0.44 9.97 0.75
CA ALA A 94 0.19 10.22 -0.54
C ALA A 94 -0.73 11.01 -1.50
N GLY A 95 -2.03 10.70 -1.51
CA GLY A 95 -3.03 11.44 -2.28
C GLY A 95 -3.17 12.90 -1.85
N LEU A 96 -3.10 13.18 -0.54
CA LEU A 96 -3.08 14.55 -0.02
C LEU A 96 -1.80 15.30 -0.43
N VAL A 97 -0.65 14.62 -0.44
CA VAL A 97 0.63 15.23 -0.85
C VAL A 97 0.62 15.62 -2.33
N VAL A 98 0.00 14.83 -3.20
CA VAL A 98 -0.05 15.13 -4.64
C VAL A 98 -1.22 16.07 -5.01
N ALA A 99 -2.15 16.32 -4.09
CA ALA A 99 -3.30 17.21 -4.32
C ALA A 99 -2.92 18.59 -4.92
N PRO A 100 -1.88 19.31 -4.44
CA PRO A 100 -1.50 20.61 -5.00
C PRO A 100 -1.10 20.53 -6.48
N ILE A 101 -0.49 19.42 -6.90
CA ILE A 101 -0.02 19.21 -8.28
C ILE A 101 -1.18 18.80 -9.19
N ALA A 102 -2.14 18.07 -8.64
CA ALA A 102 -3.33 17.63 -9.37
C ALA A 102 -4.36 18.75 -9.56
N THR A 103 -4.39 19.76 -8.66
CA THR A 103 -5.35 20.87 -8.71
C THR A 103 -4.79 22.21 -9.18
N ALA A 104 -3.45 22.39 -9.21
CA ALA A 104 -2.80 23.50 -9.92
C ALA A 104 -2.88 23.28 -11.43
#